data_AF-A0A7W1W1G9-F1
#
_entry.id   AF-A0A7W1W1G9-F1
#
_cell.length_a   1.000
_cell.length_b   1.000
_cell.length_c   1.000
_cell.angle_alpha   90.00
_cell.angle_beta   90.00
_cell.angle_gamma   90.00
#
_symmetry.space_group_name_H-M   'P 1'
#
loop_
_entity.id
_entity.type
_entity.pdbx_description
1 polymer ?
#
loop_
_entity_poly.entity_id
_entity_poly.type
_entity_poly.pdbx_seq_one_letter_code
_entity_poly.pdbx_strand_id
1 'polypeptide(L)'
;GLGPDLNWLVRGGVDPVWFIKTYGRKMVYMHIRDQYANGKWTEAVGQGTTDFPAIAKALKAINYEGRAAVELAFDGPPKDPVRQSWKTSRDYVKKVFGW
;
A
#
# COMPACT_ATOMS: atom_id res chain seq x y z
N GLY A 1 15.51 10.96 2.05
CA GLY A 1 14.13 10.64 2.45
C GLY A 1 13.96 9.15 2.53
N LEU A 2 12.96 8.67 3.29
CA LEU A 2 12.56 7.27 3.38
C LEU A 2 11.58 6.92 2.25
N GLY A 3 11.63 5.68 1.80
CA GLY A 3 10.73 5.12 0.78
C GLY A 3 10.22 3.74 1.18
N PRO A 4 9.44 3.60 2.27
CA PRO A 4 9.02 2.28 2.75
C PRO A 4 8.08 1.59 1.76
N ASP A 5 8.15 0.27 1.72
CA ASP A 5 7.05 -0.55 1.23
C ASP A 5 6.14 -0.91 2.42
N LEU A 6 4.87 -0.53 2.32
CA LEU A 6 3.91 -0.73 3.40
C LEU A 6 3.62 -2.22 3.67
N ASN A 7 3.67 -3.08 2.64
CA ASN A 7 3.51 -4.51 2.80
C ASN A 7 4.71 -5.16 3.51
N TRP A 8 5.93 -4.72 3.20
CA TRP A 8 7.11 -5.21 3.92
C TRP A 8 7.15 -4.76 5.37
N LEU A 9 6.61 -3.58 5.71
CA LEU A 9 6.39 -3.19 7.10
C LEU A 9 5.46 -4.20 7.81
N VAL A 10 4.30 -4.51 7.21
CA VAL A 10 3.36 -5.48 7.75
C VAL A 10 4.03 -6.85 7.95
N ARG A 11 4.78 -7.34 6.96
CA ARG A 11 5.50 -8.62 7.06
C ARG A 11 6.61 -8.62 8.11
N GLY A 12 7.22 -7.46 8.36
CA GLY A 12 8.17 -7.26 9.45
C GLY A 12 7.53 -7.10 10.83
N GLY A 13 6.19 -7.20 10.94
CA GLY A 13 5.46 -6.99 12.19
C GLY A 13 5.37 -5.52 12.61
N VAL A 14 5.63 -4.59 11.69
CA VAL A 14 5.56 -3.14 11.94
C VAL A 14 4.22 -2.63 11.43
N ASP A 15 3.45 -2.00 12.32
CA ASP A 15 2.22 -1.31 11.95
C ASP A 15 2.55 -0.11 11.03
N PRO A 16 2.05 -0.09 9.78
CA PRO A 16 2.27 1.02 8.87
C PRO A 16 1.73 2.36 9.39
N VAL A 17 0.63 2.36 10.14
CA VAL A 17 0.04 3.59 10.70
C VAL A 17 0.97 4.18 11.76
N TRP A 18 1.49 3.36 12.66
CA TRP A 18 2.52 3.76 13.61
C TRP A 18 3.79 4.26 12.90
N PHE A 19 4.24 3.56 11.86
CA PHE A 19 5.44 3.97 11.10
C PHE A 19 5.26 5.36 10.48
N ILE A 20 4.11 5.63 9.85
CA ILE A 20 3.79 6.91 9.23
C ILE A 20 3.73 8.02 10.29
N LYS A 21 3.09 7.78 11.44
CA LYS A 21 3.05 8.76 12.53
C LYS A 21 4.45 9.08 13.08
N THR A 22 5.33 8.09 13.13
CA THR A 22 6.67 8.20 13.73
C THR A 22 7.69 8.80 12.77
N TYR A 23 7.69 8.37 11.51
CA TYR A 23 8.73 8.67 10.54
C TYR A 23 8.22 9.39 9.29
N GLY A 24 6.91 9.65 9.18
CA GLY A 24 6.27 10.15 7.96
C GLY A 24 6.83 11.46 7.43
N ARG A 25 7.32 12.36 8.32
CA ARG A 25 7.99 13.60 7.90
C ARG A 25 9.29 13.39 7.11
N LYS A 26 9.89 12.20 7.19
CA LYS A 26 11.10 11.82 6.43
C LYS A 26 10.74 11.08 5.15
N MET A 27 9.49 10.64 4.98
CA MET A 27 9.06 9.89 3.81
C MET A 27 8.96 10.81 2.59
N VAL A 28 9.49 10.34 1.47
CA VAL A 28 9.42 11.03 0.16
C VAL A 28 8.76 10.16 -0.91
N TYR A 29 8.61 8.87 -0.61
CA TYR A 29 8.06 7.87 -1.49
C TYR A 29 7.45 6.73 -0.67
N MET A 30 6.60 5.88 -1.27
CA MET A 30 6.23 4.59 -0.70
C MET A 30 5.67 3.63 -1.75
N HIS A 31 5.77 2.34 -1.48
CA HIS A 31 5.06 1.30 -2.25
C HIS A 31 3.77 0.89 -1.56
N ILE A 32 2.72 0.72 -2.37
CA ILE A 32 1.41 0.22 -1.99
C ILE A 32 1.25 -1.17 -2.60
N ARG A 33 1.31 -2.16 -1.72
CA ARG A 33 1.04 -3.57 -2.01
C ARG A 33 0.14 -4.12 -0.92
N ASP A 34 -0.66 -5.11 -1.26
CA ASP A 34 -1.61 -5.74 -0.35
C ASP A 34 -1.35 -7.24 -0.22
N GLN A 35 -1.88 -7.83 0.85
CA GLN A 35 -1.78 -9.26 1.12
C GLN A 35 -3.07 -9.75 1.79
N TYR A 36 -3.42 -11.01 1.53
CA TYR A 36 -4.46 -11.70 2.26
C TYR A 36 -4.03 -11.99 3.71
N ALA A 37 -4.97 -12.37 4.57
CA ALA A 37 -4.70 -12.71 5.98
C ALA A 37 -3.66 -13.84 6.15
N ASN A 38 -3.53 -14.72 5.17
CA ASN A 38 -2.53 -15.81 5.16
C ASN A 38 -1.14 -15.37 4.68
N GLY A 39 -0.93 -14.06 4.44
CA GLY A 39 0.34 -13.49 4.00
C GLY A 39 0.63 -13.59 2.50
N LYS A 40 -0.19 -14.31 1.71
CA LYS A 40 -0.06 -14.34 0.25
C LYS A 40 -0.38 -12.98 -0.35
N TRP A 41 0.36 -12.59 -1.37
CA TRP A 41 0.10 -11.35 -2.08
C TRP A 41 -1.22 -11.43 -2.84
N THR A 42 -1.94 -10.31 -2.86
CA THR A 42 -3.11 -10.17 -3.71
C THR A 42 -2.69 -9.72 -5.10
N GLU A 43 -3.49 -10.05 -6.12
CA GLU A 43 -3.19 -9.57 -7.47
C GLU A 43 -3.42 -8.06 -7.61
N ALA A 44 -4.36 -7.49 -6.84
CA ALA A 44 -4.65 -6.06 -6.81
C ALA A 44 -4.78 -5.53 -5.37
N VAL A 45 -4.43 -4.26 -5.19
CA VAL A 45 -4.61 -3.52 -3.94
C VAL A 45 -6.10 -3.44 -3.58
N GLY A 46 -6.44 -3.72 -2.32
CA GLY A 46 -7.80 -3.64 -1.79
C GLY A 46 -8.54 -4.98 -1.76
N GLN A 47 -7.89 -6.07 -2.16
CA GLN A 47 -8.43 -7.43 -2.04
C GLN A 47 -8.00 -8.12 -0.74
N GLY A 48 -6.96 -7.59 -0.08
CA GLY A 48 -6.35 -8.15 1.12
C GLY A 48 -6.90 -7.55 2.39
N THR A 49 -6.11 -7.67 3.46
CA THR A 49 -6.50 -7.26 4.81
C THR A 49 -5.71 -6.05 5.33
N THR A 50 -4.89 -5.42 4.49
CA THR A 50 -4.16 -4.21 4.87
C THR A 50 -5.16 -3.06 5.09
N ASP A 51 -5.10 -2.40 6.26
CA ASP A 51 -6.00 -1.28 6.59
C ASP A 51 -5.57 0.02 5.89
N PHE A 52 -5.77 0.08 4.57
CA PHE A 52 -5.50 1.26 3.78
C PHE A 52 -6.30 2.50 4.19
N PRO A 53 -7.58 2.41 4.63
CA PRO A 53 -8.28 3.57 5.19
C PRO A 53 -7.56 4.21 6.38
N ALA A 54 -7.05 3.42 7.33
CA ALA A 54 -6.28 3.95 8.46
C ALA A 54 -4.95 4.56 8.01
N ILE A 55 -4.26 3.92 7.05
CA ILE A 55 -3.02 4.44 6.43
C ILE A 55 -3.29 5.79 5.75
N ALA A 56 -4.33 5.88 4.93
CA ALA A 56 -4.71 7.11 4.23
C ALA A 56 -5.00 8.26 5.23
N LYS A 57 -5.72 7.96 6.32
CA LYS A 57 -5.96 8.92 7.41
C LYS A 57 -4.65 9.40 8.05
N ALA A 58 -3.69 8.51 8.28
CA ALA A 58 -2.40 8.86 8.86
C ALA A 58 -1.56 9.73 7.92
N LEU A 59 -1.51 9.41 6.62
CA LEU A 59 -0.80 10.20 5.61
C LEU A 59 -1.40 11.60 5.47
N LYS A 60 -2.74 11.70 5.47
CA LYS A 60 -3.43 13.00 5.46
C LYS A 60 -3.11 13.84 6.69
N ALA A 61 -3.07 13.22 7.87
CA ALA A 61 -2.78 13.92 9.12
C ALA A 61 -1.37 14.53 9.18
N ILE A 62 -0.41 13.98 8.43
CA ILE A 62 0.95 14.52 8.34
C ILE A 62 1.18 15.41 7.11
N ASN A 63 0.12 15.70 6.34
CA ASN A 63 0.20 16.38 5.04
C ASN A 63 1.28 15.76 4.13
N TYR A 64 1.20 14.44 3.91
CA TYR A 64 2.16 13.74 3.06
C TYR A 64 2.05 14.21 1.61
N GLU A 65 3.15 14.77 1.08
CA GLU A 65 3.26 15.29 -0.30
C GLU A 65 4.21 14.46 -1.18
N GLY A 66 4.72 13.34 -0.67
CA GLY A 66 5.59 12.45 -1.41
C GLY A 66 4.84 11.64 -2.48
N ARG A 67 5.61 10.87 -3.26
CA ARG A 67 5.03 10.00 -4.31
C ARG A 67 4.62 8.64 -3.74
N ALA A 68 3.80 7.91 -4.48
CA ALA A 68 3.48 6.52 -4.19
C ALA A 68 3.43 5.71 -5.49
N ALA A 69 3.74 4.43 -5.41
CA ALA A 69 3.53 3.50 -6.51
C ALA A 69 2.75 2.28 -6.04
N VAL A 70 1.82 1.84 -6.89
CA VAL A 70 1.25 0.50 -6.80
C VAL A 70 2.31 -0.49 -7.22
N GLU A 71 2.61 -1.46 -6.36
CA GLU A 71 3.56 -2.52 -6.66
C GLU A 71 2.84 -3.86 -6.78
N LEU A 72 2.62 -4.31 -8.01
CA LEU A 72 2.04 -5.62 -8.27
C LEU A 72 3.10 -6.70 -8.02
N ALA A 73 2.74 -7.73 -7.27
CA ALA A 73 3.52 -8.95 -7.15
C ALA A 73 2.59 -10.15 -7.01
N PHE A 74 3.10 -11.29 -7.44
CA PHE A 74 2.31 -12.51 -7.56
C PHE A 74 3.13 -13.67 -7.01
N ASP A 75 2.53 -14.48 -6.13
CA ASP A 75 3.16 -15.72 -5.63
C ASP A 75 3.18 -16.85 -6.69
N GLY A 76 2.58 -16.62 -7.86
CA GLY A 76 2.54 -17.52 -9.00
C GLY A 76 2.11 -16.78 -10.27
N PRO A 77 1.84 -17.48 -11.38
CA PRO A 77 1.33 -16.85 -12.59
C PRO A 77 0.03 -16.06 -12.30
N PRO A 78 -0.11 -14.83 -12.81
CA PRO A 78 -1.30 -14.03 -12.57
C PRO A 78 -2.52 -14.70 -13.20
N LYS A 79 -3.64 -14.72 -12.46
CA LYS A 79 -4.91 -15.28 -12.94
C LYS A 79 -5.64 -14.28 -13.82
N ASP A 80 -5.57 -13.00 -13.45
CA ASP A 80 -6.11 -11.91 -14.26
C ASP A 80 -5.03 -11.27 -15.14
N PRO A 81 -5.38 -10.63 -16.27
CA PRO A 81 -4.43 -9.83 -17.02
C PRO A 81 -3.81 -8.76 -16.13
N VAL A 82 -2.48 -8.64 -16.11
CA VAL A 82 -1.75 -7.68 -15.27
C VAL A 82 -2.28 -6.24 -15.39
N ARG A 83 -2.73 -5.85 -16.59
CA ARG A 83 -3.35 -4.54 -16.84
C ARG A 83 -4.64 -4.32 -16.05
N GLN A 84 -5.44 -5.37 -15.88
CA GLN A 84 -6.67 -5.33 -15.09
C GLN A 84 -6.34 -5.17 -13.61
N SER A 85 -5.39 -5.94 -13.08
CA SER A 85 -4.96 -5.83 -11.69
C SER A 85 -4.36 -4.46 -11.36
N TRP A 86 -3.60 -3.88 -12.30
CA TRP A 86 -3.13 -2.50 -12.20
C TRP A 86 -4.28 -1.48 -12.15
N LYS A 87 -5.27 -1.62 -13.04
CA LYS A 87 -6.44 -0.73 -13.08
C LYS A 87 -7.22 -0.80 -11.77
N THR A 88 -7.55 -2.00 -11.30
CA THR A 88 -8.24 -2.23 -10.02
C THR A 88 -7.48 -1.59 -8.86
N SER A 89 -6.17 -1.80 -8.80
CA SER A 89 -5.33 -1.21 -7.74
C SER A 89 -5.34 0.31 -7.77
N ARG A 90 -5.21 0.91 -8.96
CA ARG A 90 -5.26 2.37 -9.13
C ARG A 90 -6.63 2.92 -8.70
N ASP A 91 -7.72 2.29 -9.13
CA ASP A 91 -9.07 2.73 -8.79
C ASP A 91 -9.32 2.64 -7.26
N TYR A 92 -8.81 1.61 -6.61
CA TYR A 92 -8.84 1.50 -5.14
C TYR A 92 -8.02 2.61 -4.46
N VAL A 93 -6.80 2.87 -4.93
CA VAL A 93 -5.95 3.96 -4.38
C VAL A 93 -6.65 5.30 -4.50
N LYS A 94 -7.23 5.63 -5.66
CA LYS A 94 -8.01 6.86 -5.85
C LYS A 94 -9.16 6.96 -4.86
N LYS A 95 -9.92 5.87 -4.69
CA LYS A 95 -11.07 5.80 -3.78
C LYS A 95 -10.67 6.02 -2.31
N VAL A 96 -9.60 5.38 -1.87
CA VAL A 96 -9.23 5.36 -0.43
C VAL A 96 -8.34 6.53 -0.03
N PHE A 97 -7.40 6.93 -0.88
CA PHE A 97 -6.44 7.99 -0.59
C PHE A 97 -6.86 9.35 -1.12
N GLY A 98 -7.75 9.40 -2.12
CA GLY A 98 -8.22 10.65 -2.73
C GLY A 98 -7.22 11.33 -3.67
N TRP A 99 -6.31 10.56 -4.26
CA TRP A 99 -5.33 11.04 -5.27
C TRP A 99 -5.82 10.89 -6.70
#